data_AF-A0A946D6B5-F1
#
_entry.id   AF-A0A946D6B5-F1
#
_cell.length_a   1.000
_cell.length_b   1.000
_cell.length_c   1.000
_cell.angle_alpha   90.00
_cell.angle_beta   90.00
_cell.angle_gamma   90.00
#
_symmetry.space_group_name_H-M   'P 1'
#
loop_
_entity.id
_entity.type
_entity.pdbx_description
1 polymer ?
#
loop_
_entity_poly.entity_id
_entity_poly.type
_entity_poly.pdbx_seq_one_letter_code
_entity_poly.pdbx_strand_id
1 'polypeptide(L)'
;MEYSRDRILTTHMGSLPRVETLANLLISQDNGEAIDEAALATECEAAVGRVVERQLASGIDIGNDGEQPRVGFQTYVSSRMSGFGGEGQRPEPTEISLFPEWAKMIKARRPPKARM
;
A
#
# COMPACT_ATOMS: atom_id res chain seq x y z
N MET A 1 -23.80 -3.94 -5.98
CA MET A 1 -23.23 -3.17 -7.11
C MET A 1 -24.16 -2.01 -7.36
N GLU A 2 -23.64 -0.80 -7.27
CA GLU A 2 -24.39 0.44 -7.53
C GLU A 2 -24.36 0.75 -9.03
N TYR A 3 -25.50 1.13 -9.61
CA TYR A 3 -25.62 1.46 -11.02
C TYR A 3 -26.45 2.74 -11.19
N SER A 4 -26.01 3.64 -12.08
CA SER A 4 -26.77 4.83 -12.47
C SER A 4 -27.20 4.74 -13.94
N ARG A 5 -28.41 5.23 -14.23
CA ARG A 5 -28.95 5.37 -15.59
C ARG A 5 -28.83 6.80 -16.14
N ASP A 6 -28.54 7.76 -15.26
CA ASP A 6 -28.58 9.19 -15.59
C ASP A 6 -27.18 9.75 -15.86
N ARG A 7 -26.13 9.19 -15.23
CA ARG A 7 -24.73 9.60 -15.43
C ARG A 7 -23.73 8.50 -15.13
N ILE A 8 -22.48 8.74 -15.50
CA ILE A 8 -21.35 7.88 -15.12
C ILE A 8 -21.02 8.10 -13.64
N LEU A 9 -20.89 7.00 -12.89
CA LEU A 9 -20.41 7.01 -11.51
C LEU A 9 -18.88 6.97 -11.48
N THR A 10 -18.29 7.77 -10.59
CA THR A 10 -16.84 7.92 -10.42
C THR A 10 -16.35 7.20 -9.16
N THR A 11 -15.14 6.65 -9.24
CA THR A 11 -14.46 5.95 -8.14
C THR A 11 -12.95 6.02 -8.34
N HIS A 12 -12.19 5.48 -7.39
CA HIS A 12 -10.73 5.33 -7.46
C HIS A 12 -10.29 3.93 -7.00
N MET A 13 -9.05 3.55 -7.31
CA MET A 13 -8.54 2.19 -7.11
C MET A 13 -8.40 1.73 -5.64
N GLY A 14 -8.36 2.65 -4.68
CA GLY A 14 -8.05 2.32 -3.28
C GLY A 14 -7.16 3.38 -2.63
N SER A 15 -5.92 3.01 -2.32
CA SER A 15 -4.89 3.82 -1.65
C SER A 15 -4.95 5.33 -1.90
N LEU A 16 -4.99 6.09 -0.81
CA LEU A 16 -4.84 7.56 -0.77
C LEU A 16 -3.68 7.96 0.15
N PRO A 17 -3.08 9.15 -0.03
CA PRO A 17 -1.95 9.59 0.79
C PRO A 17 -2.28 9.65 2.29
N ARG A 18 -1.47 8.95 3.10
CA ARG A 18 -1.57 8.95 4.57
C ARG A 18 -0.85 10.17 5.15
N VAL A 19 -1.28 10.59 6.34
CA VAL A 19 -0.49 11.51 7.16
C VAL A 19 0.75 10.80 7.70
N GLU A 20 1.82 11.55 7.95
CA GLU A 20 3.12 11.01 8.36
C GLU A 20 3.04 10.21 9.67
N THR A 21 2.25 10.67 10.63
CA THR A 21 2.04 10.00 11.92
C THR A 21 1.53 8.57 11.73
N LEU A 22 0.45 8.40 10.97
CA LEU A 22 -0.11 7.09 10.65
C LEU A 22 0.84 6.23 9.83
N ALA A 23 1.53 6.82 8.84
CA ALA A 23 2.49 6.08 8.02
C ALA A 23 3.62 5.49 8.87
N ASN A 24 4.17 6.27 9.80
CA ASN A 24 5.23 5.82 10.70
C ASN A 24 4.75 4.71 11.64
N LEU A 25 3.56 4.83 12.24
CA LEU A 25 3.00 3.78 13.10
C LEU A 25 2.80 2.46 12.35
N LEU A 26 2.29 2.51 11.12
CA LEU A 26 2.10 1.32 10.28
C LEU A 26 3.42 0.66 9.89
N ILE A 27 4.45 1.47 9.58
CA ILE A 27 5.79 0.96 9.26
C ILE A 27 6.42 0.29 10.49
N SER A 28 6.35 0.93 11.66
CA SER A 28 6.84 0.35 12.92
C SER A 28 6.12 -0.97 13.24
N GLN A 29 4.79 -1.03 13.07
CA GLN A 29 4.04 -2.27 13.23
C GLN A 29 4.51 -3.36 12.27
N ASP A 30 4.70 -3.04 10.99
CA ASP A 30 5.12 -3.99 9.95
C ASP A 30 6.55 -4.52 10.19
N ASN A 31 7.43 -3.67 10.75
CA ASN A 31 8.78 -4.04 11.19
C ASN A 31 8.79 -4.91 12.47
N GLY A 32 7.63 -5.15 13.10
CA GLY A 32 7.53 -5.87 14.37
C GLY A 32 8.02 -5.07 15.59
N GLU A 33 8.07 -3.74 15.48
CA GLU A 33 8.41 -2.85 16.58
C GLU A 33 7.21 -2.71 17.55
N ALA A 34 7.50 -2.46 18.83
CA ALA A 34 6.46 -2.17 19.80
C ALA A 34 5.82 -0.81 19.49
N ILE A 35 4.50 -0.80 19.29
CA ILE A 35 3.70 0.40 19.04
C ILE A 35 2.59 0.54 20.09
N ASP A 36 2.10 1.76 20.25
CA ASP A 36 0.84 2.00 20.96
C ASP A 36 -0.34 1.66 20.04
N GLU A 37 -0.98 0.52 20.27
CA GLU A 37 -2.12 0.06 19.48
C GLU A 37 -3.33 0.99 19.57
N ALA A 38 -3.53 1.65 20.72
CA ALA A 38 -4.64 2.59 20.90
C ALA A 38 -4.39 3.87 20.10
N ALA A 39 -3.14 4.33 20.06
CA ALA A 39 -2.74 5.44 19.19
C ALA A 39 -2.92 5.09 17.71
N LEU A 40 -2.49 3.89 17.27
CA LEU A 40 -2.69 3.44 15.89
C LEU A 40 -4.18 3.39 15.52
N ALA A 41 -5.03 2.83 16.38
CA ALA A 41 -6.47 2.76 16.13
C ALA A 41 -7.09 4.16 15.98
N THR A 42 -6.72 5.09 16.87
CA THR A 42 -7.18 6.49 16.83
C THR A 42 -6.75 7.20 15.54
N GLU A 43 -5.48 7.06 15.15
CA GLU A 43 -4.95 7.65 13.92
C GLU A 43 -5.59 7.04 12.66
N CYS A 44 -5.86 5.74 12.65
CA CYS A 44 -6.58 5.07 11.56
C CYS A 44 -7.98 5.66 11.38
N GLU A 45 -8.76 5.78 12.45
CA GLU A 45 -10.11 6.31 12.40
C GLU A 45 -10.13 7.76 11.90
N ALA A 46 -9.26 8.60 12.46
CA ALA A 46 -9.12 9.99 12.05
C ALA A 46 -8.73 10.10 10.56
N ALA A 47 -7.80 9.27 10.10
CA ALA A 47 -7.35 9.28 8.70
C ALA A 47 -8.45 8.82 7.73
N VAL A 48 -9.21 7.77 8.08
CA VAL A 48 -10.36 7.31 7.26
C VAL A 48 -11.40 8.43 7.16
N GLY A 49 -11.78 9.05 8.28
CA GLY A 49 -12.71 10.19 8.28
C GLY A 49 -12.23 11.32 7.37
N ARG A 50 -10.95 11.69 7.49
CA ARG A 50 -10.29 12.74 6.70
C ARG A 50 -10.34 12.46 5.19
N VAL A 51 -10.13 11.22 4.75
CA VAL A 51 -10.11 10.88 3.32
C VAL A 51 -11.52 10.71 2.76
N VAL A 52 -12.48 10.20 3.54
CA VAL A 52 -13.88 10.10 3.12
C VAL A 52 -14.48 11.49 2.90
N GLU A 53 -14.21 12.44 3.82
CA GLU A 53 -14.62 13.84 3.67
C GLU A 53 -14.08 14.46 2.37
N ARG A 54 -12.81 14.20 2.03
CA ARG A 54 -12.18 14.70 0.79
C ARG A 54 -12.73 14.05 -0.47
N GLN A 55 -13.05 12.76 -0.41
CA GLN A 55 -13.69 12.05 -1.53
C GLN A 55 -15.06 12.66 -1.83
N LEU A 56 -15.88 12.90 -0.81
CA LEU A 56 -17.18 13.59 -0.93
C LEU A 56 -17.01 14.99 -1.52
N ALA A 57 -16.08 15.79 -0.99
CA ALA A 57 -15.78 17.13 -1.50
C ALA A 57 -15.28 17.13 -2.95
N SER A 58 -14.67 16.04 -3.41
CA SER A 58 -14.17 15.88 -4.79
C SER A 58 -15.22 15.30 -5.75
N GLY A 59 -16.42 14.95 -5.26
CA GLY A 59 -17.49 14.37 -6.08
C GLY A 59 -17.29 12.89 -6.42
N ILE A 60 -16.51 12.13 -5.62
CA ILE A 60 -16.40 10.67 -5.76
C ILE A 60 -17.74 10.04 -5.36
N ASP A 61 -18.31 9.24 -6.26
CA ASP A 61 -19.62 8.61 -6.06
C ASP A 61 -19.53 7.33 -5.23
N ILE A 62 -18.52 6.51 -5.52
CA ILE A 62 -18.27 5.25 -4.83
C ILE A 62 -16.90 5.34 -4.20
N GLY A 63 -16.86 5.73 -2.92
CA GLY A 63 -15.64 5.88 -2.15
C GLY A 63 -15.15 4.59 -1.48
N ASN A 64 -13.94 4.63 -0.92
CA ASN A 64 -13.39 3.60 -0.04
C ASN A 64 -12.60 4.22 1.13
N ASP A 65 -12.05 3.37 1.99
CA ASP A 65 -11.29 3.78 3.18
C ASP A 65 -9.90 4.36 2.88
N GLY A 66 -9.54 4.51 1.60
CA GLY A 66 -8.24 5.01 1.15
C GLY A 66 -7.06 4.13 1.56
N GLU A 67 -7.32 2.88 1.95
CA GLU A 67 -6.36 1.96 2.58
C GLU A 67 -5.63 2.55 3.80
N GLN A 68 -6.23 3.54 4.47
CA GLN A 68 -5.57 4.20 5.59
C GLN A 68 -5.07 3.22 6.68
N PRO A 69 -5.80 2.16 7.09
CA PRO A 69 -5.39 1.33 8.23
C PRO A 69 -4.43 0.17 7.89
N ARG A 70 -3.67 0.25 6.79
CA ARG A 70 -2.75 -0.82 6.37
C ARG A 70 -1.50 -0.25 5.71
N VAL A 71 -0.35 -0.92 5.91
CA VAL A 71 0.94 -0.50 5.33
C VAL A 71 0.94 -0.59 3.79
N GLY A 72 0.25 -1.58 3.23
CA GLY A 72 0.02 -1.75 1.80
C GLY A 72 -0.93 -2.90 1.51
N PHE A 73 -1.66 -2.83 0.39
CA PHE A 73 -2.68 -3.83 0.01
C PHE A 73 -2.13 -5.26 -0.07
N GLN A 74 -0.87 -5.42 -0.51
CA GLN A 74 -0.25 -6.74 -0.71
C GLN A 74 0.51 -7.23 0.53
N THR A 75 1.20 -6.34 1.24
CA THR A 75 2.08 -6.72 2.35
C THR A 75 1.30 -7.05 3.61
N TYR A 76 0.14 -6.41 3.82
CA TYR A 76 -0.74 -6.66 4.96
C TYR A 76 -1.25 -8.11 5.06
N VAL A 77 -1.19 -8.90 3.98
CA VAL A 77 -1.65 -10.31 4.00
C VAL A 77 -0.86 -11.14 5.03
N SER A 78 0.44 -10.90 5.18
CA SER A 78 1.29 -11.64 6.12
C SER A 78 0.91 -11.41 7.59
N SER A 79 0.31 -10.26 7.92
CA SER A 79 -0.14 -9.97 9.29
C SER A 79 -1.52 -10.56 9.61
N ARG A 80 -2.22 -11.13 8.63
CA ARG A 80 -3.60 -11.63 8.79
C ARG A 80 -3.78 -13.10 8.52
N MET A 81 -2.85 -13.72 7.80
CA MET A 81 -2.95 -15.10 7.36
C MET A 81 -1.69 -15.87 7.74
N SER A 82 -1.86 -17.06 8.30
CA SER A 82 -0.75 -17.99 8.53
C SER A 82 -0.25 -18.59 7.21
N GLY A 83 1.02 -19.03 7.18
CA GLY A 83 1.66 -19.60 5.99
C GLY A 83 2.24 -18.57 5.01
N PHE A 84 2.12 -17.28 5.31
CA PHE A 84 2.77 -16.18 4.58
C PHE A 84 3.90 -15.57 5.41
N GLY A 85 4.97 -15.11 4.75
CA GLY A 85 6.16 -14.51 5.37
C GLY A 85 7.45 -15.26 5.05
N GLY A 86 8.54 -14.89 5.74
CA GLY A 86 9.88 -15.44 5.54
C GLY A 86 10.64 -14.84 4.35
N GLU A 87 11.85 -15.33 4.12
CA GLU A 87 12.71 -14.90 3.01
C GLU A 87 12.58 -15.86 1.82
N GLY A 88 12.31 -15.30 0.63
CA GLY A 88 12.23 -16.05 -0.62
C GLY A 88 13.40 -15.72 -1.55
N GLN A 89 14.08 -16.73 -2.06
CA GLN A 89 15.09 -16.53 -3.11
C GLN A 89 14.40 -16.52 -4.48
N ARG A 90 14.23 -15.33 -5.06
CA ARG A 90 13.60 -15.20 -6.38
C ARG A 90 14.57 -15.72 -7.46
N PRO A 91 14.13 -16.60 -8.38
CA PRO A 91 14.92 -16.96 -9.55
C PRO A 91 15.29 -15.72 -10.37
N GLU A 92 16.42 -15.77 -11.07
CA GLU A 92 16.80 -14.68 -11.97
C GLU A 92 15.70 -14.49 -13.04
N PRO A 93 15.19 -13.25 -13.25
CA PRO A 93 14.21 -13.00 -14.30
C PRO A 93 14.77 -13.44 -15.66
N THR A 94 13.95 -14.13 -16.45
CA THR A 94 14.34 -14.65 -17.78
C THR A 94 14.81 -13.55 -18.72
N GLU A 95 14.33 -12.32 -18.54
CA GLU A 95 14.75 -11.15 -19.31
C GLU A 95 16.25 -10.85 -19.18
N ILE A 96 16.86 -11.25 -18.05
CA ILE A 96 18.30 -11.06 -17.84
C ILE A 96 19.12 -11.91 -18.82
N SER A 97 18.68 -13.15 -19.10
CA SER A 97 19.36 -14.01 -20.07
C SER A 97 18.95 -13.71 -21.51
N LEU A 98 17.67 -13.37 -21.75
CA LEU A 98 17.13 -13.05 -23.07
C LEU A 98 17.62 -11.69 -23.61
N PHE A 99 17.93 -10.72 -22.74
CA PHE A 99 18.32 -9.37 -23.14
C PHE A 99 19.60 -8.89 -22.40
N PRO A 100 20.79 -9.37 -22.79
CA PRO A 100 22.04 -9.11 -22.07
C PRO A 100 22.42 -7.62 -21.98
N GLU A 101 22.14 -6.83 -23.01
CA GLU A 101 22.46 -5.40 -23.01
C GLU A 101 21.53 -4.60 -22.07
N TRP A 102 20.25 -4.98 -22.02
CA TRP A 102 19.30 -4.43 -21.04
C TRP A 102 19.71 -4.82 -19.61
N ALA A 103 20.15 -6.06 -19.41
CA ALA A 103 20.63 -6.53 -18.11
C ALA A 103 21.84 -5.73 -17.61
N LYS A 104 22.81 -5.42 -18.49
CA LYS A 104 23.96 -4.55 -18.17
C LYS A 104 23.49 -3.16 -17.74
N MET A 105 22.54 -2.57 -18.47
CA MET A 105 21.98 -1.25 -18.16
C MET A 105 21.29 -1.22 -16.78
N ILE A 106 20.46 -2.22 -16.47
CA ILE A 106 19.77 -2.29 -15.17
C ILE A 106 20.74 -2.52 -14.01
N LYS A 107 21.76 -3.37 -14.18
CA LYS A 107 22.80 -3.59 -13.16
C LYS A 107 23.57 -2.31 -12.84
N ALA A 108 23.86 -1.47 -13.85
CA ALA A 108 24.52 -0.19 -13.65
C ALA A 108 23.65 0.86 -12.95
N ARG A 109 22.32 0.72 -13.00
CA ARG A 109 21.35 1.65 -12.37
C ARG A 109 20.94 1.26 -10.95
N ARG A 110 21.29 0.04 -10.50
CA ARG A 110 20.90 -0.41 -9.16
C ARG A 110 21.71 0.35 -8.09
N PRO A 111 21.07 1.10 -7.18
CA PRO A 111 21.77 1.64 -6.02
C PRO A 111 22.29 0.48 -5.14
N PRO A 112 23.40 0.68 -4.40
CA PRO A 112 23.92 -0.35 -3.52
C PRO A 112 22.90 -0.66 -2.41
N LYS A 113 22.40 -1.91 -2.42
CA LYS A 113 21.48 -2.54 -1.45
C LYS A 113 20.37 -1.63 -0.92
N ALA A 114 19.19 -1.68 -1.55
CA ALA A 114 17.97 -1.45 -0.80
C ALA A 114 17.85 -2.57 0.24
N ARG A 115 17.74 -2.24 1.54
CA ARG A 115 17.27 -3.19 2.55
C ARG A 115 15.86 -3.60 2.12
N MET A 116 15.71 -4.86 1.75
CA MET A 116 14.42 -5.54 1.85
C MET A 116 14.13 -5.77 3.33
#